data_AF-A0A7S8HG74-F1
#
_entry.id   AF-A0A7S8HG74-F1
#
_cell.length_a   1.000
_cell.length_b   1.000
_cell.length_c   1.000
_cell.angle_alpha   90.00
_cell.angle_beta   90.00
_cell.angle_gamma   90.00
#
_symmetry.space_group_name_H-M   'P 1'
#
loop_
_entity.id
_entity.type
_entity.pdbx_description
1 polymer ?
#
loop_
_entity_poly.entity_id
_entity_poly.type
_entity_poly.pdbx_seq_one_letter_code
_entity_poly.pdbx_strand_id
1 'polypeptide(L)'
;MKNSSFLLGLLVGSVSSVLAYQVTQKKVNASPEKALQRVKSAFQQHYTVTGSWIHLKPETLVREKIETSIYNAGLTVKDQDTMRSFSLQLDASTGAVISIHLEK
;
A
#
# COMPACT_ATOMS: atom_id res chain seq x y z
N MET A 1 60.79 11.68 7.60
CA MET A 1 59.90 12.82 7.86
C MET A 1 58.46 12.39 7.59
N LYS A 2 57.54 12.90 8.41
CA LYS A 2 56.17 12.44 8.67
C LYS A 2 55.16 13.33 7.95
N ASN A 3 54.18 12.71 7.28
CA ASN A 3 52.95 13.34 6.78
C ASN A 3 52.05 12.24 6.17
N SER A 4 51.30 11.49 6.99
CA SER A 4 49.97 11.77 7.56
C SER A 4 48.83 11.27 6.67
N SER A 5 48.24 10.16 7.10
CA SER A 5 46.97 9.62 6.63
C SER A 5 45.84 10.62 6.81
N PHE A 6 45.19 10.99 5.72
CA PHE A 6 43.83 11.52 5.60
C PHE A 6 43.42 11.05 4.21
N LEU A 7 42.42 10.18 4.04
CA LEU A 7 41.04 10.61 4.00
C LEU A 7 40.14 9.42 4.37
N LEU A 8 39.34 9.62 5.40
CA LEU A 8 38.05 8.97 5.60
C LEU A 8 37.26 9.01 4.28
N GLY A 9 37.00 7.84 3.70
CA GLY A 9 36.10 7.66 2.57
C GLY A 9 35.03 6.62 2.91
N LEU A 10 34.31 6.83 4.01
CA LEU A 10 33.17 6.00 4.37
C LEU A 10 31.92 6.80 4.03
N LEU A 11 31.25 6.45 2.92
CA LEU A 11 29.82 6.71 2.70
C LEU A 11 29.30 5.80 1.56
N VAL A 12 28.85 4.62 1.99
CA VAL A 12 27.67 3.86 1.55
C VAL A 12 27.06 4.27 0.19
N GLY A 13 27.26 3.43 -0.82
CA GLY A 13 26.57 3.51 -2.11
C GLY A 13 25.75 2.26 -2.39
N SER A 14 24.71 1.98 -1.58
CA SER A 14 23.69 1.00 -1.98
C SER A 14 22.80 1.62 -3.04
N VAL A 15 23.16 1.45 -4.32
CA VAL A 15 22.26 1.79 -5.42
C VAL A 15 21.19 0.70 -5.51
N SER A 16 20.14 0.82 -4.70
CA SER A 16 18.91 0.09 -4.95
C SER A 16 18.27 0.71 -6.19
N SER A 17 18.49 0.07 -7.33
CA SER A 17 17.86 0.41 -8.61
C SER A 17 16.33 0.27 -8.48
N VAL A 18 15.64 1.38 -8.21
CA VAL A 18 14.18 1.47 -8.31
C VAL A 18 13.84 2.61 -9.24
N LEU A 19 14.04 2.47 -10.54
CA LEU A 19 13.45 3.37 -11.53
C LEU A 19 13.16 2.62 -12.84
N ALA A 20 11.97 2.03 -12.93
CA ALA A 20 11.26 1.89 -14.20
C ALA A 20 10.00 2.76 -14.12
N TYR A 21 10.21 4.08 -14.06
CA TYR A 21 9.15 5.06 -14.26
C TYR A 21 8.87 5.11 -15.76
N GLN A 22 8.01 4.21 -16.26
CA GLN A 22 7.53 4.32 -17.63
C GLN A 22 6.52 5.46 -17.70
N VAL A 23 7.02 6.54 -18.30
CA VAL A 23 6.32 7.71 -18.79
C VAL A 23 5.16 7.28 -19.69
N THR A 24 3.94 7.42 -19.19
CA THR A 24 2.79 7.79 -20.03
C THR A 24 1.93 8.74 -19.22
N GLN A 25 1.57 9.87 -19.81
CA GLN A 25 0.65 10.86 -19.24
C GLN A 25 -0.80 10.36 -19.23
N LYS A 26 -1.02 9.17 -18.69
CA LYS A 26 -2.30 8.73 -18.15
C LYS A 26 -2.11 8.82 -16.64
N LYS A 27 -3.08 9.30 -15.87
CA LYS A 27 -3.03 9.14 -14.41
C LYS A 27 -2.94 7.63 -14.14
N VAL A 28 -1.73 7.12 -13.92
CA VAL A 28 -1.51 5.69 -13.72
C VAL A 28 -1.98 5.44 -12.31
N ASN A 29 -3.14 4.81 -12.18
CA ASN A 29 -3.64 4.35 -10.90
C ASN A 29 -2.58 3.45 -10.25
N ALA A 30 -2.49 3.50 -8.93
CA ALA A 30 -1.73 2.54 -8.16
C ALA A 30 -2.22 1.13 -8.51
N SER A 31 -1.31 0.15 -8.58
CA SER A 31 -1.73 -1.24 -8.79
C SER A 31 -2.64 -1.67 -7.63
N PRO A 32 -3.86 -2.15 -7.92
CA PRO A 32 -4.78 -2.64 -6.90
C PRO A 32 -4.11 -3.67 -5.99
N GLU A 33 -3.41 -4.63 -6.59
CA GLU A 33 -2.75 -5.72 -5.87
C GLU A 33 -1.66 -5.20 -4.94
N LYS A 34 -0.88 -4.20 -5.38
CA LYS A 34 0.13 -3.56 -4.51
C LYS A 34 -0.53 -2.80 -3.36
N ALA A 35 -1.65 -2.12 -3.61
CA ALA A 35 -2.40 -1.42 -2.57
C ALA A 35 -2.96 -2.42 -1.53
N LEU A 36 -3.61 -3.49 -1.98
CA LEU A 36 -4.10 -4.57 -1.12
C LEU A 36 -2.95 -5.21 -0.33
N GLN A 37 -1.82 -5.48 -0.98
CA GLN A 37 -0.67 -6.10 -0.32
C GLN A 37 -0.10 -5.24 0.81
N ARG A 38 -0.08 -3.91 0.65
CA ARG A 38 0.34 -2.99 1.72
C ARG A 38 -0.58 -3.08 2.93
N VAL A 39 -1.90 -3.04 2.72
CA VAL A 39 -2.88 -3.13 3.82
C VAL A 39 -2.83 -4.51 4.48
N LYS A 40 -2.76 -5.58 3.68
CA LYS A 40 -2.59 -6.95 4.18
C LYS A 40 -1.36 -7.07 5.06
N SER A 41 -0.22 -6.52 4.63
CA SER A 41 1.02 -6.55 5.40
C SER A 41 0.89 -5.81 6.74
N ALA A 42 0.17 -4.69 6.78
CA ALA A 42 -0.11 -3.96 8.01
C ALA A 42 -1.02 -4.77 8.97
N PHE A 43 -2.09 -5.39 8.46
CA PHE A 43 -2.97 -6.26 9.26
C PHE A 43 -2.23 -7.48 9.79
N GLN A 44 -1.32 -8.07 9.01
CA GLN A 44 -0.51 -9.22 9.41
C GLN A 44 0.44 -8.94 10.59
N GLN A 45 0.70 -7.67 10.93
CA GLN A 45 1.48 -7.32 12.13
C GLN A 45 0.71 -7.59 13.43
N HIS A 46 -0.62 -7.69 13.37
CA HIS A 46 -1.48 -7.82 14.55
C HIS A 46 -2.43 -9.02 14.48
N TYR A 47 -2.81 -9.47 13.28
CA TYR A 47 -3.81 -10.52 13.06
C TYR A 47 -3.32 -11.57 12.06
N THR A 48 -3.91 -12.76 12.10
CA THR A 48 -3.69 -13.75 11.04
C THR A 48 -4.65 -13.49 9.89
N VAL A 49 -4.17 -12.92 8.78
CA VAL A 49 -5.01 -12.72 7.59
C VAL A 49 -5.26 -14.07 6.91
N THR A 50 -6.52 -14.49 6.85
CA THR A 50 -6.95 -15.77 6.26
C THR A 50 -7.53 -15.61 4.86
N GLY A 51 -7.98 -14.40 4.50
CA GLY A 51 -8.58 -14.12 3.19
C GLY A 51 -8.42 -12.65 2.78
N SER A 52 -8.44 -12.39 1.48
CA SER A 52 -8.37 -11.04 0.93
C SER A 52 -8.96 -10.98 -0.48
N TRP A 53 -9.64 -9.90 -0.82
CA TRP A 53 -10.14 -9.64 -2.17
C TRP A 53 -10.01 -8.14 -2.50
N ILE A 54 -9.98 -7.81 -3.80
CA ILE A 54 -9.98 -6.44 -4.30
C ILE A 54 -10.64 -6.36 -5.67
N HIS A 55 -11.44 -5.32 -5.90
CA HIS A 55 -11.97 -4.99 -7.22
C HIS A 55 -10.86 -4.34 -8.06
N LEU A 56 -10.50 -4.96 -9.19
CA LEU A 56 -9.43 -4.48 -10.06
C LEU A 56 -9.81 -3.20 -10.81
N LYS A 57 -11.11 -3.00 -11.05
CA LYS A 57 -11.63 -1.82 -11.71
C LYS A 57 -11.93 -0.76 -10.63
N PRO A 58 -11.36 0.44 -10.73
CA PRO A 58 -11.66 1.49 -9.77
C PRO A 58 -13.08 2.01 -9.98
N GLU A 59 -13.71 2.44 -8.89
CA GLU A 59 -15.05 3.00 -8.83
C GLU A 59 -14.98 4.46 -8.38
N THR A 60 -15.94 5.28 -8.80
CA THR A 60 -16.03 6.67 -8.33
C THR A 60 -16.83 6.73 -7.04
N LEU A 61 -16.17 7.17 -5.97
CA LEU A 61 -16.79 7.49 -4.69
C LEU A 61 -17.11 8.99 -4.66
N VAL A 62 -18.36 9.34 -4.35
CA VAL A 62 -18.76 10.73 -4.12
C VAL A 62 -19.07 10.91 -2.64
N ARG A 63 -18.33 11.79 -1.96
CA ARG A 63 -18.59 12.18 -0.56
C ARG A 63 -18.59 13.70 -0.47
N GLU A 64 -19.65 14.30 0.07
CA GLU A 64 -19.77 15.76 0.23
C GLU A 64 -19.45 16.55 -1.05
N LYS A 65 -19.87 16.04 -2.23
CA LYS A 65 -19.59 16.58 -3.57
C LYS A 65 -18.13 16.50 -4.04
N ILE A 66 -17.28 15.75 -3.33
CA ILE A 66 -15.91 15.43 -3.75
C ILE A 66 -15.91 14.04 -4.40
N GLU A 67 -15.44 13.98 -5.64
CA GLU A 67 -15.27 12.72 -6.38
C GLU A 67 -13.85 12.17 -6.16
N THR A 68 -13.75 10.89 -5.81
CA THR A 68 -12.48 10.18 -5.64
C THR A 68 -12.57 8.82 -6.30
N SER A 69 -11.53 8.45 -7.05
CA SER A 69 -11.45 7.11 -7.63
C SER A 69 -10.90 6.15 -6.58
N ILE A 70 -11.61 5.04 -6.33
CA ILE A 70 -11.28 4.10 -5.27
C ILE A 70 -11.23 2.65 -5.76
N TYR A 71 -10.46 1.82 -5.07
CA TYR A 71 -10.59 0.37 -5.11
C TYR A 71 -11.34 -0.10 -3.87
N ASN A 72 -12.40 -0.88 -4.07
CA ASN A 72 -13.05 -1.62 -2.99
C ASN A 72 -12.29 -2.92 -2.74
N ALA A 73 -12.02 -3.22 -1.48
CA ALA A 73 -11.29 -4.41 -1.07
C ALA A 73 -11.83 -4.93 0.26
N GLY A 74 -11.40 -6.14 0.63
CA GLY A 74 -11.70 -6.68 1.94
C GLY A 74 -10.63 -7.62 2.45
N LEU A 75 -10.57 -7.74 3.78
CA LEU A 75 -9.68 -8.66 4.48
C LEU A 75 -10.49 -9.46 5.48
N THR A 76 -10.28 -10.77 5.51
CA THR A 76 -10.75 -11.63 6.59
C THR A 76 -9.56 -12.01 7.44
N VAL A 77 -9.68 -11.81 8.75
CA VAL A 77 -8.63 -12.13 9.70
C VAL A 77 -9.18 -13.01 10.81
N LYS A 78 -8.28 -13.85 11.34
CA LYS A 78 -8.48 -14.57 12.59
C LYS A 78 -7.80 -13.78 13.71
N ASP A 79 -8.59 -13.36 14.69
CA ASP A 79 -8.16 -12.74 15.94
C ASP A 79 -8.52 -13.69 17.08
N GLN A 80 -7.50 -14.33 17.67
CA GLN A 80 -7.65 -15.44 18.60
C GLN A 80 -8.51 -16.56 17.99
N ASP A 81 -9.74 -16.77 18.46
CA ASP A 81 -10.69 -17.75 17.91
C ASP A 81 -11.91 -17.09 17.24
N THR A 82 -11.85 -15.79 16.99
CA THR A 82 -12.89 -15.06 16.28
C THR A 82 -12.45 -14.66 14.88
N MET A 83 -13.34 -14.89 13.91
CA MET A 83 -13.16 -14.41 12.54
C MET A 83 -13.77 -13.02 12.42
N ARG A 84 -13.01 -12.07 11.87
CA ARG A 84 -13.48 -10.72 11.57
C ARG A 84 -13.25 -10.40 10.11
N SER A 85 -14.22 -9.76 9.47
CA SER A 85 -14.11 -9.33 8.08
C SER A 85 -14.15 -7.81 8.02
N PHE A 86 -13.22 -7.24 7.27
CA PHE A 86 -13.09 -5.81 7.08
C PHE A 86 -13.36 -5.46 5.62
N SER A 87 -14.13 -4.40 5.41
CA SER A 87 -14.29 -3.74 4.12
C SER A 87 -13.43 -2.49 4.08
N LEU A 88 -12.73 -2.31 2.96
CA LEU A 88 -11.69 -1.33 2.75
C LEU A 88 -12.01 -0.53 1.50
N GLN A 89 -11.80 0.77 1.57
CA GLN A 89 -11.77 1.65 0.41
C GLN A 89 -10.36 2.22 0.28
N LEU A 90 -9.72 2.01 -0.87
CA LEU A 90 -8.36 2.46 -1.14
C LEU A 90 -8.38 3.51 -2.23
N ASP A 91 -7.65 4.61 -2.09
CA ASP A 91 -7.48 5.61 -3.13
C ASP A 91 -6.81 4.98 -4.36
N ALA A 92 -7.44 5.04 -5.53
CA ALA A 92 -6.93 4.40 -6.73
C ALA A 92 -5.68 5.10 -7.30
N SER A 93 -5.45 6.36 -6.98
CA SER A 93 -4.28 7.11 -7.47
C SER A 93 -3.01 6.78 -6.67
N THR A 94 -3.15 6.54 -5.36
CA THR A 94 -2.03 6.42 -4.42
C THR A 94 -1.93 5.05 -3.74
N GLY A 95 -3.04 4.29 -3.69
CA GLY A 95 -3.19 3.08 -2.91
C GLY A 95 -3.33 3.32 -1.40
N ALA A 96 -3.59 4.55 -0.97
CA ALA A 96 -3.79 4.90 0.43
C ALA A 96 -5.14 4.39 0.95
N VAL A 97 -5.24 4.09 2.24
CA VAL A 97 -6.52 3.69 2.86
C VAL A 97 -7.39 4.93 3.07
N ILE A 98 -8.57 4.95 2.46
CA ILE A 98 -9.59 6.00 2.66
C ILE A 98 -10.48 5.64 3.85
N SER A 99 -10.93 4.39 3.92
CA SER A 99 -11.73 3.93 5.04
C SER A 99 -11.60 2.43 5.29
N ILE A 100 -11.86 2.04 6.53
CA ILE A 100 -11.92 0.66 7.00
C ILE A 100 -13.20 0.53 7.82
N HIS A 101 -13.98 -0.51 7.54
CA HIS A 101 -15.19 -0.84 8.28
C HIS A 101 -15.17 -2.32 8.66
N LEU A 102 -15.53 -2.63 9.92
CA LEU A 102 -15.79 -4.00 10.34
C LEU A 102 -17.18 -4.41 9.81
N GLU A 103 -17.24 -5.49 9.04
CA GLU A 103 -18.49 -6.10 8.60
C GLU A 103 -19.22 -6.74 9.79
N LYS A 104 -20.55 -6.59 9.83
CA LYS A 104 -21.40 -7.08 10.92
C LYS A 104 -21.77 -8.55 10.77
#